data_AF-A0A7W1IWL3-F1
#
_entry.id   AF-A0A7W1IWL3-F1
#
_cell.length_a   1.000
_cell.length_b   1.000
_cell.length_c   1.000
_cell.angle_alpha   90.00
_cell.angle_beta   90.00
_cell.angle_gamma   90.00
#
_symmetry.space_group_name_H-M   'P 1'
#
loop_
_entity.id
_entity.type
_entity.pdbx_description
1 polymer ?
#
loop_
_entity_poly.entity_id
_entity_poly.type
_entity_poly.pdbx_seq_one_letter_code
_entity_poly.pdbx_strand_id
1 'polypeptide(L)' 'MTELSVWDVLKSPVVTEKSVLLKEASSEDEAIGQILTFRVNRRAGKIQIRRAVEEIFGVKVAKVRTVQY' A
#
# COMPACT_ATOMS: atom_id res chain seq x y z
N MET A 1 1.95 21.87 -11.21
CA MET A 1 2.08 20.55 -10.54
C MET A 1 1.17 19.59 -11.28
N THR A 2 1.71 18.58 -11.95
CA THR A 2 0.90 17.54 -12.60
C THR A 2 0.30 16.64 -11.52
N GLU A 3 -1.03 16.51 -11.50
CA GLU A 3 -1.69 15.52 -10.66
C GLU A 3 -1.29 14.12 -11.12
N LEU A 4 -0.88 13.27 -10.17
CA LEU A 4 -0.62 11.86 -10.45
C LEU A 4 -1.96 11.16 -10.62
N SER A 5 -2.13 10.44 -11.72
CA SER A 5 -3.26 9.53 -11.87
C SER A 5 -3.16 8.40 -10.86
N VAL A 6 -4.30 7.82 -10.49
CA VAL A 6 -4.38 6.65 -9.61
C VAL A 6 -3.48 5.51 -10.10
N TRP A 7 -3.39 5.35 -11.41
CA TRP A 7 -2.55 4.33 -12.08
C TRP A 7 -1.05 4.62 -12.01
N ASP A 8 -0.64 5.86 -11.74
CA ASP A 8 0.77 6.26 -11.62
C ASP A 8 1.33 6.09 -10.20
N VAL A 9 0.45 5.88 -9.21
CA VAL A 9 0.80 5.87 -7.79
C VAL A 9 1.46 4.56 -7.38
N LEU A 10 0.89 3.40 -7.76
CA LEU A 10 1.39 2.07 -7.43
C LEU A 10 2.27 1.54 -8.56
N LYS A 11 3.53 1.21 -8.27
CA LYS A 11 4.50 0.73 -9.28
C LYS A 11 4.60 -0.78 -9.34
N SER A 12 4.69 -1.43 -8.18
CA SER A 12 4.85 -2.89 -8.07
C SER A 12 4.64 -3.36 -6.64
N PRO A 13 4.14 -4.59 -6.41
CA PRO A 13 4.23 -5.21 -5.10
C PRO A 13 5.70 -5.45 -4.71
N VAL A 14 5.99 -5.41 -3.42
CA VAL A 14 7.31 -5.78 -2.89
C VAL A 14 7.13 -7.09 -2.16
N VAL A 15 7.75 -8.15 -2.69
CA VAL A 15 7.74 -9.49 -2.12
C VAL A 15 9.14 -9.80 -1.60
N THR A 16 9.24 -9.90 -0.28
CA THR A 16 10.41 -10.33 0.49
C THR A 16 9.91 -11.22 1.63
N GLU A 17 10.82 -11.95 2.28
CA GLU A 17 10.49 -12.76 3.47
C GLU A 17 9.73 -11.93 4.51
N LYS A 18 10.21 -10.70 4.78
CA LYS A 18 9.56 -9.78 5.72
C LYS A 18 8.16 -9.36 5.27
N SER A 19 7.94 -9.06 3.99
CA SER A 19 6.60 -8.65 3.53
C SER A 19 5.60 -9.79 3.57
N VAL A 20 6.05 -11.02 3.31
CA VAL A 20 5.23 -12.23 3.40
C VAL A 20 4.84 -12.48 4.86
N LEU A 21 5.81 -12.49 5.77
CA LEU A 21 5.56 -12.64 7.21
C LEU A 21 4.60 -11.57 7.74
N LEU A 22 4.75 -10.31 7.31
CA LEU A 22 3.83 -9.24 7.71
C LEU A 22 2.41 -9.48 7.20
N LYS A 23 2.24 -9.94 5.95
CA LYS A 23 0.92 -10.26 5.40
C LYS A 23 0.25 -11.39 6.19
N GLU A 24 0.98 -12.46 6.49
CA GLU A 24 0.46 -13.62 7.21
C GLU A 24 0.15 -13.28 8.66
N ALA A 25 1.10 -12.73 9.41
CA ALA A 25 0.93 -12.40 10.82
C ALA A 25 -0.19 -11.37 11.07
N SER A 26 -0.40 -10.44 10.14
CA SER A 26 -1.50 -9.46 10.24
C SER A 26 -2.86 -9.99 9.80
N SER A 27 -2.90 -11.12 9.08
CA SER A 27 -4.15 -11.78 8.72
C SER A 27 -4.76 -12.55 9.89
N GLU A 28 -3.95 -12.96 10.87
CA GLU A 28 -4.40 -13.71 12.06
C GLU A 28 -4.98 -12.79 13.15
N ASP A 29 -4.62 -11.51 13.14
CA ASP A 29 -5.15 -10.51 14.06
C ASP A 29 -6.33 -9.76 13.40
N GLU A 30 -7.55 -10.11 13.80
CA GLU A 30 -8.79 -9.50 13.30
C GLU A 30 -8.81 -7.97 13.47
N ALA A 31 -8.03 -7.41 14.40
CA ALA A 31 -7.98 -5.97 14.64
C ALA A 31 -7.05 -5.23 13.66
N ILE A 32 -6.09 -5.91 13.02
CA ILE A 32 -5.03 -5.26 12.23
C ILE A 32 -5.27 -5.36 10.72
N GLY A 33 -5.84 -6.49 10.26
CA GLY A 33 -6.09 -6.76 8.84
C GLY A 33 -4.80 -6.87 8.00
N GLN A 34 -4.92 -7.39 6.77
CA GLN A 34 -3.76 -7.73 5.95
C GLN A 34 -2.86 -6.52 5.63
N ILE A 35 -1.56 -6.66 5.91
CA ILE A 35 -0.54 -5.66 5.57
C ILE A 35 0.13 -6.05 4.25
N LEU A 36 -0.07 -5.22 3.23
CA LEU A 36 0.57 -5.37 1.91
C LEU A 36 1.63 -4.29 1.70
N THR A 37 2.72 -4.66 1.02
CA THR A 37 3.84 -3.76 0.74
C THR A 37 3.94 -3.48 -0.76
N PHE A 38 4.03 -2.19 -1.11
CA PHE A 38 4.13 -1.75 -2.50
C PHE A 38 5.27 -0.75 -2.69
N ARG A 39 5.91 -0.81 -3.85
CA ARG A 39 6.73 0.27 -4.37
C ARG A 39 5.79 1.30 -4.99
N VAL A 40 5.96 2.57 -4.60
CA VAL A 40 5.09 3.67 -5.02
C VAL A 40 5.87 4.77 -5.72
N ASN A 41 5.17 5.70 -6.35
CA ASN A 41 5.77 6.91 -6.87
C ASN A 41 6.35 7.77 -5.73
N ARG A 42 7.60 8.25 -5.89
CA ARG A 42 8.29 9.05 -4.86
C ARG A 42 7.56 10.35 -4.53
N ARG A 43 6.74 10.85 -5.45
CA ARG A 43 5.93 12.07 -5.27
C ARG A 43 4.56 11.78 -4.65
N ALA A 44 4.16 10.51 -4.49
CA ALA A 44 2.85 10.16 -3.97
C ALA A 44 2.80 10.27 -2.43
N GLY A 45 1.82 11.03 -1.94
CA GLY A 45 1.50 11.11 -0.52
C GLY A 45 0.62 9.95 -0.04
N LYS A 46 0.46 9.82 1.30
CA LYS A 46 -0.35 8.75 1.91
C LYS A 46 -1.82 8.74 1.47
N ILE A 47 -2.40 9.92 1.23
CA ILE A 47 -3.80 10.06 0.78
C ILE A 47 -3.95 9.51 -0.64
N GLN A 48 -2.99 9.81 -1.53
CA GLN A 48 -3.00 9.31 -2.91
C GLN A 48 -2.80 7.80 -2.94
N ILE A 49 -1.87 7.27 -2.14
CA ILE A 49 -1.63 5.82 -2.02
C ILE A 49 -2.90 5.12 -1.52
N ARG A 50 -3.56 5.66 -0.48
CA ARG A 50 -4.82 5.14 0.03
C ARG A 50 -5.86 5.06 -1.09
N ARG A 51 -6.14 6.19 -1.76
CA ARG A 51 -7.14 6.25 -2.84
C ARG A 51 -6.82 5.26 -3.97
N ALA A 52 -5.55 5.19 -4.37
CA ALA A 52 -5.15 4.28 -5.44
C ALA A 52 -5.36 2.80 -5.07
N VAL A 53 -5.03 2.41 -3.84
CA VAL A 53 -5.27 1.03 -3.38
C VAL A 53 -6.77 0.73 -3.29
N GLU A 54 -7.56 1.66 -2.75
CA GLU A 54 -9.01 1.47 -2.62
C GLU A 54 -9.71 1.38 -3.98
N GLU A 55 -9.29 2.20 -4.95
CA GLU A 55 -9.90 2.25 -6.30
C GLU A 55 -9.45 1.08 -7.19
N ILE A 56 -8.16 0.74 -7.20
CA ILE A 56 -7.61 -0.33 -8.05
C ILE A 56 -8.08 -1.71 -7.57
N PHE A 57 -8.11 -1.94 -6.25
CA PHE A 57 -8.40 -3.26 -5.69
C PHE A 57 -9.81 -3.38 -5.10
N GLY A 58 -10.58 -2.30 -5.02
CA GLY A 58 -11.94 -2.33 -4.45
C GLY A 58 -11.98 -2.65 -2.95
N VAL A 59 -10.90 -2.34 -2.21
CA VAL A 59 -10.77 -2.64 -0.78
C VAL A 59 -10.90 -1.39 0.08
N LYS A 60 -10.95 -1.56 1.41
CA LYS A 60 -10.84 -0.47 2.37
C LYS A 60 -9.48 -0.47 3.05
N VAL A 61 -8.84 0.68 3.11
CA VAL A 61 -7.50 0.81 3.70
C VAL A 61 -7.62 1.39 5.10
N ALA A 62 -7.23 0.62 6.11
CA ALA A 62 -7.21 1.12 7.49
C ALA A 62 -6.12 2.20 7.68
N LYS A 63 -4.87 1.88 7.29
CA LYS A 63 -3.71 2.75 7.56
C LYS A 63 -2.64 2.61 6.47
N VAL A 64 -1.97 3.72 6.15
CA VAL A 64 -0.82 3.76 5.23
C VAL A 64 0.45 4.16 6.00
N ARG A 65 1.51 3.38 5.84
CA ARG A 65 2.86 3.68 6.32
C ARG A 65 3.79 3.76 5.12
N THR A 66 4.75 4.67 5.16
CA THR A 66 5.69 4.93 4.06
C THR A 66 7.09 5.03 4.62
N VAL A 67 8.06 4.53 3.88
CA VAL A 67 9.49 4.71 4.15
C VAL A 67 10.17 5.10 2.85
N GLN A 68 11.16 5.98 2.95
CA GLN A 68 12.00 6.37 1.82
C GLN A 68 13.44 5.99 2.17
N TYR A 69 14.07 5.27 1.24
CA TYR A 69 15.48 4.91 1.29
C TYR A 69 16.22 5.52 0.09
#